data_AF-A0A853EW18-F1
#
_entry.id   AF-A0A853EW18-F1
#
_cell.length_a   1.000
_cell.length_b   1.000
_cell.length_c   1.000
_cell.angle_alpha   90.00
_cell.angle_beta   90.00
_cell.angle_gamma   90.00
#
_symmetry.space_group_name_H-M   'P 1'
#
loop_
_entity.id
_entity.type
_entity.pdbx_description
1 polymer ?
#
loop_
_entity_poly.entity_id
_entity_poly.type
_entity_poly.pdbx_seq_one_letter_code
_entity_poly.pdbx_strand_id
1 'polypeptide(L)'
;MTWFKVDDGFSSSKKVLSIPRTQRLAAVGLWTMAGNWSAKELTDGVVPKYVLDELGATPKLIQALIDARLWDDGRSTEARSRLDGTSAEAWSSAGDCGPCIVFHNWPKYQPTRDGVEEERRKSAERQARWRDRHKGETGESPVSNDVTDASVERPSPVSNSAPTRPDPTRTTSNEVVGDSSSSVADAPTRPDVDRICQHLADRIEANGSKRPTITKAWHDEARRLLDLDEREEASVIRAIDWCQGDPFWRSNVLSMPTLRKKYDQLRLAAQREQTPAASARPTTDDKVREALDRARALAALEQGEQQQIEGAA
;
A
#
# COMPACT_ATOMS: atom_id res chain seq x y z
N MET A 1 6.37 11.10 -10.56
CA MET A 1 7.49 11.62 -9.75
C MET A 1 8.56 10.54 -9.71
N THR A 2 9.81 10.88 -9.99
CA THR A 2 10.92 9.92 -9.97
C THR A 2 11.55 9.84 -8.60
N TRP A 3 11.93 8.63 -8.20
CA TRP A 3 12.53 8.34 -6.91
C TRP A 3 13.95 7.83 -7.12
N PHE A 4 14.89 8.33 -6.33
CA PHE A 4 16.20 7.72 -6.20
C PHE A 4 16.13 6.58 -5.19
N LYS A 5 16.39 5.35 -5.64
CA LYS A 5 16.24 4.14 -4.82
C LYS A 5 17.50 3.85 -4.02
N VAL A 6 17.37 3.70 -2.70
CA VAL A 6 18.45 3.26 -1.82
C VAL A 6 18.02 1.97 -1.14
N ASP A 7 18.86 0.94 -1.26
CA ASP A 7 18.64 -0.39 -0.67
C ASP A 7 18.79 -0.35 0.86
N ASP A 8 18.05 -1.19 1.58
CA ASP A 8 18.09 -1.25 3.05
C ASP A 8 19.45 -1.76 3.58
N GLY A 9 20.12 -2.61 2.79
CA GLY A 9 21.49 -3.07 3.04
C GLY A 9 22.58 -2.08 2.64
N PHE A 10 22.25 -0.92 2.06
CA PHE A 10 23.23 0.03 1.52
C PHE A 10 24.24 0.49 2.58
N SER A 11 23.76 0.85 3.77
CA SER A 11 24.58 1.38 4.87
C SER A 11 25.61 0.36 5.40
N SER A 12 25.29 -0.94 5.32
CA SER A 12 26.14 -2.06 5.75
C SER A 12 26.91 -2.71 4.59
N SER A 13 26.79 -2.20 3.36
CA SER A 13 27.44 -2.80 2.19
C SER A 13 28.97 -2.71 2.28
N LYS A 14 29.67 -3.71 1.73
CA LYS A 14 31.16 -3.73 1.70
C LYS A 14 31.75 -2.44 1.07
N LYS A 15 31.06 -1.88 0.07
CA LYS A 15 31.43 -0.62 -0.59
C LYS A 15 31.33 0.59 0.35
N VAL A 16 30.23 0.74 1.07
CA VAL A 16 30.07 1.85 2.03
C VAL A 16 31.02 1.67 3.23
N LEU A 17 31.21 0.44 3.68
CA LEU A 17 32.12 0.12 4.79
C LEU A 17 33.59 0.29 4.43
N SER A 18 33.99 0.18 3.16
CA SER A 18 35.38 0.45 2.73
C SER A 18 35.76 1.93 2.80
N ILE A 19 34.78 2.84 2.84
CA ILE A 19 35.03 4.27 3.04
C ILE A 19 35.48 4.51 4.49
N PRO A 20 36.56 5.29 4.71
CA PRO A 20 37.04 5.64 6.05
C PRO A 20 35.92 6.19 6.94
N ARG A 21 35.88 5.74 8.20
CA ARG A 21 34.80 6.07 9.15
C ARG A 21 34.60 7.58 9.34
N THR A 22 35.67 8.36 9.28
CA THR A 22 35.65 9.83 9.43
C THR A 22 34.96 10.55 8.28
N GLN A 23 34.87 9.93 7.10
CA GLN A 23 34.30 10.53 5.89
C GLN A 23 33.02 9.84 5.43
N ARG A 24 32.74 8.63 5.91
CA ARG A 24 31.67 7.75 5.42
C ARG A 24 30.29 8.40 5.40
N LEU A 25 29.89 9.05 6.50
CA LEU A 25 28.56 9.67 6.57
C LEU A 25 28.43 10.85 5.60
N ALA A 26 29.48 11.68 5.49
CA ALA A 26 29.51 12.79 4.55
C ALA A 26 29.50 12.30 3.09
N ALA A 27 30.26 11.25 2.77
CA ALA A 27 30.27 10.63 1.46
C ALA A 27 28.91 10.03 1.10
N VAL A 28 28.26 9.32 2.03
CA VAL A 28 26.92 8.77 1.85
C VAL A 28 25.86 9.87 1.67
N GLY A 29 25.94 10.95 2.45
CA GLY A 29 25.05 12.11 2.31
C GLY A 29 25.19 12.75 0.92
N LEU A 30 26.42 13.03 0.50
CA LEU A 30 26.72 13.57 -0.83
C LEU A 30 26.21 12.64 -1.94
N TRP A 31 26.48 11.34 -1.85
CA TRP A 31 26.00 10.33 -2.80
C TRP A 31 24.47 10.33 -2.88
N THR A 32 23.77 10.45 -1.75
CA THR A 32 22.30 10.45 -1.72
C THR A 32 21.71 11.70 -2.36
N MET A 33 22.26 12.88 -2.06
CA MET A 33 21.78 14.15 -2.63
C MET A 33 22.03 14.23 -4.13
N ALA A 34 23.23 13.80 -4.58
CA ALA A 34 23.58 13.73 -5.99
C ALA A 34 22.68 12.73 -6.75
N GLY A 35 22.35 11.59 -6.13
CA GLY A 35 21.46 10.59 -6.71
C GLY A 35 20.03 11.09 -6.83
N ASN A 36 19.52 11.78 -5.79
CA ASN A 36 18.22 12.45 -5.83
C ASN A 36 18.15 13.50 -6.96
N TRP A 37 19.19 14.33 -7.10
CA TRP A 37 19.28 15.31 -8.18
C TRP A 37 19.25 14.62 -9.55
N SER A 38 20.07 13.59 -9.76
CA SER A 38 20.13 12.87 -11.04
C SER A 38 18.81 12.18 -11.40
N ALA A 39 18.11 11.60 -10.42
CA ALA A 39 16.80 10.98 -10.63
C ALA A 39 15.71 12.02 -10.96
N LYS A 40 15.80 13.22 -10.38
CA LYS A 40 14.86 14.33 -10.66
C LYS A 40 15.07 14.87 -12.09
N GLU A 41 16.32 15.11 -12.46
CA GLU A 41 16.71 15.69 -13.75
C GLU A 41 16.80 14.66 -14.88
N LEU A 42 16.60 13.37 -14.58
CA LEU A 42 16.66 12.26 -15.54
C LEU A 42 18.00 12.18 -16.29
N THR A 43 19.11 12.35 -15.58
CA THR A 43 20.46 12.36 -16.17
C THR A 43 21.15 11.00 -16.18
N ASP A 44 20.41 9.92 -15.93
CA ASP A 44 20.91 8.54 -15.92
C ASP A 44 22.16 8.30 -15.06
N GLY A 45 22.20 8.96 -13.89
CA GLY A 45 23.31 8.86 -12.96
C GLY A 45 24.50 9.76 -13.29
N VAL A 46 24.42 10.62 -14.30
CA VAL A 46 25.49 11.59 -14.58
C VAL A 46 25.25 12.86 -13.77
N VAL A 47 26.25 13.28 -12.99
CA VAL A 47 26.18 14.49 -12.16
C VAL A 47 27.30 15.45 -12.58
N PRO A 48 26.97 16.63 -13.14
CA PRO A 48 27.94 17.63 -13.54
C PRO A 48 28.70 18.21 -12.33
N LYS A 49 29.91 18.72 -12.58
CA LYS A 49 30.74 19.34 -11.54
C LYS A 49 30.07 20.49 -10.80
N TYR A 50 29.34 21.38 -11.49
CA TYR A 50 28.68 22.52 -10.82
C TYR A 50 27.67 22.08 -9.74
N VAL A 51 27.02 20.93 -9.93
CA VAL A 51 26.10 20.35 -8.94
C VAL A 51 26.89 19.82 -7.75
N LEU A 52 28.03 19.18 -8.00
CA LEU A 52 28.91 18.72 -6.93
C LEU A 52 29.45 19.90 -6.11
N ASP A 53 29.83 20.99 -6.78
CA ASP A 53 30.28 22.22 -6.12
C ASP A 53 29.16 22.82 -5.24
N GLU A 54 27.93 22.90 -5.76
CA GLU A 54 26.75 23.38 -5.00
C GLU A 54 26.41 22.49 -3.80
N LEU A 55 26.59 21.17 -3.94
CA LEU A 55 26.39 20.20 -2.85
C LEU A 55 27.55 20.21 -1.82
N GLY A 56 28.57 21.04 -2.00
CA GLY A 56 29.73 21.11 -1.13
C GLY A 56 30.63 19.88 -1.21
N ALA A 57 30.69 19.22 -2.38
CA ALA A 57 31.53 18.06 -2.59
C ALA A 57 33.01 18.44 -2.51
N THR A 58 33.76 17.80 -1.61
CA THR A 58 35.21 17.98 -1.56
C THR A 58 35.90 16.92 -2.41
N PRO A 59 37.09 17.19 -2.99
CA PRO A 59 37.83 16.21 -3.79
C PRO A 59 38.10 14.90 -3.03
N LYS A 60 38.31 14.98 -1.71
CA LYS A 60 38.50 13.80 -0.85
C LYS A 60 37.25 12.91 -0.80
N LEU A 61 36.06 13.50 -0.69
CA LEU A 61 34.81 12.74 -0.68
C LEU A 61 34.51 12.11 -2.05
N ILE A 62 34.76 12.87 -3.12
CA ILE A 62 34.61 12.38 -4.49
C ILE A 62 35.53 11.17 -4.71
N GLN A 63 36.81 11.28 -4.35
CA GLN A 63 37.77 10.19 -4.48
C GLN A 63 37.36 8.97 -3.64
N ALA A 64 36.92 9.17 -2.40
CA ALA A 64 36.46 8.06 -1.54
C ALA A 64 35.27 7.29 -2.14
N LEU A 65 34.35 7.98 -2.83
CA LEU A 65 33.22 7.37 -3.52
C LEU A 65 33.63 6.63 -4.80
N ILE A 66 34.65 7.14 -5.51
CA ILE A 66 35.25 6.47 -6.67
C ILE A 66 35.99 5.21 -6.24
N ASP A 67 36.83 5.29 -5.20
CA ASP A 67 37.58 4.17 -4.66
C ASP A 67 36.64 3.05 -4.15
N ALA A 68 35.51 3.44 -3.54
CA ALA A 68 34.45 2.52 -3.10
C ALA A 68 33.62 1.93 -4.26
N ARG A 69 33.88 2.31 -5.52
CA ARG A 69 33.09 1.92 -6.70
C ARG A 69 31.59 2.21 -6.57
N LEU A 70 31.28 3.36 -5.94
CA LEU A 70 29.94 3.94 -5.92
C LEU A 70 29.77 4.95 -7.05
N TRP A 71 30.85 5.64 -7.41
CA TRP A 71 30.96 6.49 -8.58
C TRP A 71 32.08 6.03 -9.51
N ASP A 72 31.96 6.41 -10.77
CA ASP A 72 33.01 6.38 -11.77
C ASP A 72 33.42 7.84 -12.09
N ASP A 73 34.69 8.05 -12.41
CA ASP A 73 35.33 9.37 -12.53
C ASP A 73 34.91 10.18 -13.78
N GLY A 74 33.88 9.72 -14.51
CA GLY A 74 33.31 10.37 -15.68
C GLY A 74 34.30 10.56 -16.84
N ARG A 75 35.51 9.97 -16.78
CA ARG A 75 36.51 10.10 -17.84
C ARG A 75 36.20 9.21 -19.04
N SER A 76 35.29 8.24 -18.91
CA SER A 76 34.82 7.43 -20.03
C SER A 76 34.04 8.27 -21.05
N THR A 77 34.22 7.98 -22.33
CA THR A 77 33.57 8.68 -23.45
C THR A 77 32.05 8.52 -23.41
N GLU A 78 31.56 7.37 -22.97
CA GLU A 78 30.13 7.06 -22.85
C GLU A 78 29.40 7.92 -21.81
N ALA A 79 30.09 8.31 -20.73
CA ALA A 79 29.55 9.20 -19.70
C ALA A 79 29.30 10.60 -20.26
N ARG A 80 30.23 11.11 -21.08
CA ARG A 80 30.14 12.45 -21.68
C ARG A 80 29.01 12.56 -22.70
N SER A 81 28.73 11.50 -23.45
CA SER A 81 27.66 11.49 -24.45
C SER A 81 26.25 11.53 -23.86
N ARG A 82 26.07 11.21 -22.57
CA ARG A 82 24.77 11.22 -21.88
C ARG A 82 24.40 12.61 -21.33
N LEU A 83 25.35 13.54 -21.29
CA LEU A 83 25.06 14.96 -21.00
C LEU A 83 24.49 15.60 -22.27
N ASP A 84 23.23 16.00 -22.21
CA ASP A 84 22.48 16.57 -23.32
C ASP A 84 23.20 17.83 -23.88
N GLY A 85 23.70 17.71 -25.12
CA GLY A 85 23.90 18.76 -26.13
C GLY A 85 24.64 20.07 -25.81
N THR A 86 25.07 20.31 -24.58
CA THR A 86 25.58 21.62 -24.16
C THR A 86 26.94 21.46 -23.50
N SER A 87 27.99 21.78 -24.26
CA SER A 87 29.37 22.04 -23.80
C SER A 87 30.32 20.86 -23.53
N ALA A 88 30.26 19.79 -24.33
CA ALA A 88 31.36 18.82 -24.38
C ALA A 88 32.74 19.46 -24.66
N GLU A 89 32.76 20.64 -25.29
CA GLU A 89 33.97 21.38 -25.67
C GLU A 89 34.45 22.42 -24.63
N ALA A 90 33.63 22.83 -23.64
CA ALA A 90 33.98 23.97 -22.77
C ALA A 90 34.74 23.59 -21.47
N TRP A 91 35.02 22.31 -21.22
CA TRP A 91 35.48 21.84 -19.90
C TRP A 91 36.74 20.97 -19.96
N SER A 92 37.61 21.18 -20.97
CA SER A 92 38.81 20.37 -21.21
C SER A 92 40.02 20.72 -20.32
N SER A 93 39.92 21.70 -19.41
CA SER A 93 41.07 22.17 -18.63
C SER A 93 40.72 22.44 -17.16
N ALA A 94 40.53 21.39 -16.37
CA ALA A 94 40.67 21.45 -14.90
C ALA A 94 41.01 20.06 -14.35
N GLY A 95 42.02 20.00 -13.47
CA GLY A 95 42.71 18.77 -13.07
C GLY A 95 41.91 17.69 -12.32
N ASP A 96 42.49 16.49 -12.35
CA ASP A 96 42.31 15.26 -11.55
C ASP A 96 40.92 14.67 -11.28
N CYS A 97 39.82 15.37 -11.56
CA CYS A 97 38.47 14.81 -11.59
C CYS A 97 37.79 15.19 -12.91
N GLY A 98 37.13 14.25 -13.59
CA GLY A 98 36.45 14.51 -14.85
C GLY A 98 35.39 15.62 -14.74
N PRO A 99 34.87 16.14 -15.87
CA PRO A 99 33.87 17.23 -15.87
C PRO A 99 32.53 16.86 -15.20
N CYS A 100 32.35 15.59 -14.88
CA CYS A 100 31.21 15.01 -14.20
C CYS A 100 31.64 13.75 -13.44
N ILE A 101 30.78 13.28 -12.53
CA ILE A 101 30.83 11.91 -12.01
C ILE A 101 29.68 11.11 -12.61
N VAL A 102 29.81 9.79 -12.59
CA VAL A 102 28.73 8.88 -12.99
C VAL A 102 28.45 7.88 -11.87
N PHE A 103 27.18 7.65 -11.57
CA PHE A 103 26.79 6.58 -10.66
C PHE A 103 27.08 5.22 -11.28
N HIS A 104 27.81 4.42 -10.52
CA HIS A 104 28.16 3.08 -10.95
C HIS A 104 26.92 2.19 -11.03
N ASN A 105 26.69 1.52 -12.15
CA ASN A 105 25.54 0.64 -12.43
C ASN A 105 24.16 1.31 -12.29
N TRP A 106 24.02 2.59 -12.67
CA TRP A 106 22.71 3.27 -12.63
C TRP A 106 21.57 2.47 -13.29
N PRO A 107 21.69 1.97 -14.54
CA PRO A 107 20.57 1.30 -15.21
C PRO A 107 20.10 -0.01 -14.55
N LYS A 108 20.95 -0.62 -13.71
CA LYS A 108 20.61 -1.86 -13.01
C LYS A 108 19.66 -1.62 -11.84
N TYR A 109 19.82 -0.49 -11.15
CA TYR A 109 19.14 -0.23 -9.88
C TYR A 109 18.17 0.94 -9.96
N GLN A 110 18.41 1.88 -10.86
CA GLN A 110 17.64 3.10 -11.03
C GLN A 110 16.91 3.09 -12.38
N PRO A 111 15.74 3.75 -12.46
CA PRO A 111 15.06 3.93 -13.73
C PRO A 111 15.87 4.88 -14.62
N THR A 112 15.92 4.58 -15.92
CA THR A 112 16.54 5.44 -16.92
C THR A 112 15.56 6.51 -17.41
N ARG A 113 16.06 7.60 -18.00
CA ARG A 113 15.28 8.66 -18.63
C ARG A 113 14.21 8.08 -19.55
N ASP A 114 14.63 7.25 -20.50
CA ASP A 114 13.74 6.60 -21.47
C ASP A 114 12.65 5.77 -20.78
N GLY A 115 13.01 4.98 -19.78
CA GLY A 115 12.05 4.16 -19.03
C GLY A 115 11.02 5.01 -18.28
N VAL A 116 11.44 6.12 -17.68
CA VAL A 116 10.56 7.05 -16.98
C VAL A 116 9.62 7.77 -17.95
N GLU A 117 10.15 8.25 -19.07
CA GLU A 117 9.36 8.93 -20.10
C GLU A 117 8.31 7.99 -20.70
N GLU A 118 8.66 6.73 -20.95
CA GLU A 118 7.73 5.71 -21.44
C GLU A 118 6.62 5.41 -20.40
N GLU A 119 6.96 5.28 -19.13
CA GLU A 119 5.98 5.06 -18.06
C GLU A 119 5.04 6.25 -17.88
N ARG A 120 5.59 7.49 -17.97
CA ARG A 120 4.80 8.73 -17.96
C ARG A 120 3.84 8.76 -19.15
N ARG A 121 4.29 8.38 -20.35
CA ARG A 121 3.43 8.28 -21.55
C ARG A 121 2.32 7.25 -21.37
N LYS A 122 2.64 6.02 -20.95
CA LYS A 122 1.63 4.97 -20.67
C LYS A 122 0.62 5.42 -19.63
N SER A 123 1.07 6.15 -18.61
CA SER A 123 0.19 6.69 -17.57
C SER A 123 -0.70 7.82 -18.07
N ALA A 124 -0.18 8.71 -18.92
CA ALA A 124 -0.97 9.74 -19.61
C ALA A 124 -2.01 9.11 -20.54
N GLU A 125 -1.65 8.07 -21.31
CA GLU A 125 -2.57 7.32 -22.17
C GLU A 125 -3.67 6.63 -21.37
N ARG A 126 -3.34 6.00 -20.23
CA ARG A 126 -4.33 5.41 -19.32
C ARG A 126 -5.30 6.45 -18.77
N GLN A 127 -4.78 7.61 -18.34
CA GLN A 127 -5.60 8.71 -17.85
C GLN A 127 -6.49 9.31 -18.94
N ALA A 128 -5.97 9.49 -20.16
CA ALA A 128 -6.75 9.97 -21.30
C ALA A 128 -7.90 9.00 -21.63
N ARG A 129 -7.62 7.70 -21.76
CA ARG A 129 -8.64 6.67 -21.97
C ARG A 129 -9.68 6.62 -20.86
N TRP A 130 -9.28 6.86 -19.61
CA TRP A 130 -10.21 6.95 -18.49
C TRP A 130 -11.10 8.19 -18.61
N ARG A 131 -10.52 9.37 -18.88
CA ARG A 131 -11.27 10.61 -19.08
C ARG A 131 -12.25 10.52 -20.25
N ASP A 132 -11.84 9.93 -21.37
CA ASP A 132 -12.71 9.76 -22.54
C ASP A 132 -13.91 8.86 -22.24
N ARG A 133 -13.70 7.76 -21.50
CA ARG A 133 -14.81 6.89 -21.05
C ARG A 133 -15.79 7.61 -20.13
N HIS A 134 -15.31 8.51 -19.28
CA HIS A 134 -16.16 9.25 -18.33
C HIS A 134 -16.61 10.62 -18.83
N LYS A 135 -16.28 11.01 -20.08
CA LYS A 135 -16.65 12.30 -20.70
C LYS A 135 -18.16 12.46 -20.95
N GLY A 136 -18.95 11.37 -20.80
CA GLY A 136 -20.40 11.37 -20.98
C GLY A 136 -21.23 11.08 -19.71
N GLU A 137 -20.60 10.82 -18.56
CA GLU A 137 -21.29 10.49 -17.29
C GLU A 137 -21.42 11.70 -16.36
N THR A 138 -21.19 12.92 -16.83
CA THR A 138 -21.51 14.14 -16.06
C THR A 138 -22.98 14.51 -16.21
N GLY A 139 -23.82 13.71 -15.56
CA GLY A 139 -25.14 14.10 -15.07
C GLY A 139 -25.27 13.55 -13.65
N GLU A 140 -25.28 14.45 -12.67
CA GLU A 140 -25.49 14.19 -11.21
C GLU A 140 -24.31 13.69 -10.38
N SER A 141 -23.48 14.64 -9.90
CA SER A 141 -23.26 14.93 -8.47
C SER A 141 -21.91 15.64 -8.24
N PRO A 142 -21.87 16.82 -7.57
CA PRO A 142 -20.62 17.46 -7.20
C PRO A 142 -20.25 17.11 -5.76
N VAL A 143 -19.24 16.28 -5.55
CA VAL A 143 -18.44 16.33 -4.32
C VAL A 143 -17.08 16.92 -4.68
N SER A 144 -17.07 18.25 -4.84
CA SER A 144 -15.82 19.02 -4.84
C SER A 144 -15.35 19.11 -3.39
N ASN A 145 -14.24 18.46 -3.05
CA ASN A 145 -13.49 18.81 -1.84
C ASN A 145 -12.71 20.10 -2.15
N ASP A 146 -13.41 21.23 -2.07
CA ASP A 146 -12.80 22.55 -2.01
C ASP A 146 -12.20 22.74 -0.62
N VAL A 147 -10.88 22.62 -0.49
CA VAL A 147 -10.15 23.11 0.68
C VAL A 147 -9.82 24.57 0.42
N THR A 148 -10.70 25.46 0.86
CA THR A 148 -10.42 26.90 0.92
C THR A 148 -9.72 27.22 2.24
N ASP A 149 -8.48 27.68 2.14
CA ASP A 149 -7.70 28.21 3.25
C ASP A 149 -8.27 29.59 3.64
N ALA A 150 -8.85 29.69 4.84
CA ALA A 150 -9.30 30.94 5.42
C ALA A 150 -8.86 31.03 6.89
N SER A 151 -7.85 31.87 7.12
CA SER A 151 -7.29 32.28 8.39
C SER A 151 -8.34 32.86 9.34
N VAL A 152 -8.51 32.26 10.54
CA VAL A 152 -8.98 32.94 11.76
C VAL A 152 -8.26 32.36 12.97
N GLU A 153 -7.94 33.24 13.91
CA GLU A 153 -7.03 33.11 15.05
C GLU A 153 -7.41 32.05 16.11
N ARG A 154 -6.36 31.56 16.79
CA ARG A 154 -6.29 30.59 17.90
C ARG A 154 -7.05 31.05 19.18
N PRO A 155 -7.40 30.18 20.16
CA PRO A 155 -6.47 29.23 20.80
C PRO A 155 -6.99 27.81 21.16
N SER A 156 -6.04 26.89 21.30
CA SER A 156 -6.14 25.46 21.61
C SER A 156 -6.85 25.13 22.94
N PRO A 157 -7.34 23.88 23.11
CA PRO A 157 -6.52 22.91 23.83
C PRO A 157 -6.41 21.53 23.15
N VAL A 158 -5.36 20.82 23.54
CA VAL A 158 -4.76 19.64 22.91
C VAL A 158 -5.68 18.40 22.92
N SER A 159 -5.74 17.69 21.78
CA SER A 159 -6.02 16.26 21.71
C SER A 159 -5.09 15.63 20.68
N ASN A 160 -4.12 14.85 21.15
CA ASN A 160 -3.19 14.09 20.32
C ASN A 160 -3.95 13.00 19.55
N SER A 161 -3.98 13.12 18.23
CA SER A 161 -4.17 12.00 17.32
C SER A 161 -3.26 12.25 16.13
N ALA A 162 -2.06 11.67 16.20
CA ALA A 162 -1.08 11.75 15.13
C ALA A 162 -1.69 11.16 13.83
N PRO A 163 -1.58 11.84 12.68
CA PRO A 163 -2.01 11.27 11.41
C PRO A 163 -1.12 10.07 11.08
N THR A 164 -1.75 8.90 10.88
CA THR A 164 -1.07 7.70 10.42
C THR A 164 -0.41 7.97 9.07
N ARG A 165 0.91 8.01 9.11
CA ARG A 165 1.85 8.07 7.99
C ARG A 165 1.45 7.06 6.89
N PRO A 166 1.40 7.45 5.60
CA PRO A 166 1.28 6.48 4.53
C PRO A 166 2.56 5.65 4.45
N ASP A 167 2.44 4.37 4.77
CA ASP A 167 3.49 3.35 4.64
C ASP A 167 3.55 2.88 3.17
N PRO A 168 4.68 3.04 2.46
CA PRO A 168 4.88 2.48 1.14
C PRO A 168 5.42 1.05 1.28
N THR A 169 4.56 0.07 1.51
CA THR A 169 4.96 -1.34 1.41
C THR A 169 5.09 -1.72 -0.07
N ARG A 170 6.31 -1.65 -0.60
CA ARG A 170 6.71 -2.32 -1.85
C ARG A 170 7.38 -3.64 -1.48
N THR A 171 6.62 -4.73 -1.47
CA THR A 171 7.16 -6.08 -1.63
C THR A 171 7.73 -6.18 -3.04
N THR A 172 9.02 -6.44 -3.16
CA THR A 172 9.58 -7.49 -4.04
C THR A 172 11.09 -7.51 -3.85
N SER A 173 11.54 -8.49 -3.08
CA SER A 173 12.89 -9.02 -3.18
C SER A 173 13.06 -9.74 -4.50
N ASN A 174 14.25 -9.55 -5.03
CA ASN A 174 14.84 -10.07 -6.23
C ASN A 174 15.18 -11.57 -6.04
N GLU A 175 14.91 -12.42 -7.02
CA GLU A 175 15.95 -13.32 -7.56
C GLU A 175 15.62 -13.78 -8.98
N VAL A 176 16.67 -13.70 -9.79
CA VAL A 176 16.78 -14.06 -11.20
C VAL A 176 17.36 -15.47 -11.26
N VAL A 177 16.81 -16.38 -12.06
CA VAL A 177 17.51 -17.21 -13.08
C VAL A 177 16.44 -17.90 -13.94
N GLY A 178 16.60 -17.85 -15.28
CA GLY A 178 16.06 -18.89 -16.16
C GLY A 178 15.27 -18.38 -17.36
N ASP A 179 15.98 -17.84 -18.33
CA ASP A 179 15.56 -17.86 -19.74
C ASP A 179 15.26 -19.31 -20.17
N SER A 180 14.05 -19.58 -20.66
CA SER A 180 13.84 -20.43 -21.83
C SER A 180 12.37 -20.48 -22.23
N SER A 181 12.19 -20.18 -23.52
CA SER A 181 11.08 -20.52 -24.40
C SER A 181 10.44 -21.90 -24.16
N SER A 182 9.17 -21.99 -24.56
CA SER A 182 8.47 -23.20 -25.01
C SER A 182 7.91 -24.19 -23.97
N SER A 183 6.57 -24.29 -24.00
CA SER A 183 5.76 -25.52 -23.83
C SER A 183 5.92 -26.36 -22.54
N VAL A 184 4.95 -26.23 -21.64
CA VAL A 184 4.30 -27.31 -20.84
C VAL A 184 3.01 -26.69 -20.27
N ALA A 185 1.83 -26.90 -20.85
CA ALA A 185 0.97 -28.07 -20.69
C ALA A 185 0.89 -28.56 -19.22
N ASP A 186 -0.25 -28.23 -18.60
CA ASP A 186 -0.87 -28.90 -17.45
C ASP A 186 -0.13 -28.86 -16.10
N ALA A 187 -0.28 -27.73 -15.38
CA ALA A 187 -0.12 -27.73 -13.93
C ALA A 187 -1.47 -28.14 -13.31
N PRO A 188 -1.52 -29.08 -12.35
CA PRO A 188 -2.78 -29.54 -11.79
C PRO A 188 -3.52 -28.35 -11.17
N THR A 189 -4.67 -28.01 -11.74
CA THR A 189 -5.62 -27.07 -11.19
C THR A 189 -5.96 -27.53 -9.78
N ARG A 190 -5.44 -26.80 -8.78
CA ARG A 190 -5.72 -26.93 -7.35
C ARG A 190 -7.25 -26.96 -7.17
N PRO A 191 -7.88 -28.14 -6.96
CA PRO A 191 -9.34 -28.27 -7.01
C PRO A 191 -10.03 -27.53 -5.86
N ASP A 192 -9.31 -27.31 -4.75
CA ASP A 192 -9.67 -26.46 -3.61
C ASP A 192 -9.90 -24.99 -4.03
N VAL A 193 -9.00 -24.42 -4.83
CA VAL A 193 -9.10 -23.05 -5.33
C VAL A 193 -10.31 -22.89 -6.26
N ASP A 194 -10.52 -23.89 -7.12
CA ASP A 194 -11.61 -23.89 -8.09
C ASP A 194 -12.97 -24.01 -7.38
N ARG A 195 -13.07 -24.89 -6.37
CA ARG A 195 -14.27 -25.03 -5.52
C ARG A 195 -14.64 -23.73 -4.83
N ILE A 196 -13.68 -23.03 -4.21
CA ILE A 196 -13.94 -21.74 -3.55
C ILE A 196 -14.45 -20.69 -4.55
N CYS A 197 -13.82 -20.61 -5.73
CA CYS A 197 -14.18 -19.64 -6.75
C CYS A 197 -15.58 -19.91 -7.34
N GLN A 198 -15.90 -21.19 -7.62
CA GLN A 198 -17.20 -21.62 -8.10
C GLN A 198 -18.29 -21.37 -7.05
N HIS A 199 -18.03 -21.73 -5.79
CA HIS A 199 -18.98 -21.57 -4.69
C HIS A 199 -19.38 -20.12 -4.46
N LEU A 200 -18.42 -19.18 -4.51
CA LEU A 200 -18.71 -17.75 -4.41
C LEU A 200 -19.55 -17.27 -5.61
N ALA A 201 -19.21 -17.69 -6.83
CA ALA A 201 -19.96 -17.30 -8.03
C ALA A 201 -21.41 -17.80 -8.00
N ASP A 202 -21.62 -19.06 -7.58
CA ASP A 202 -22.94 -19.68 -7.48
C ASP A 202 -23.80 -19.00 -6.39
N ARG A 203 -23.21 -18.64 -5.25
CA ARG A 203 -23.90 -17.89 -4.19
C ARG A 203 -24.30 -16.48 -4.64
N ILE A 204 -23.44 -15.78 -5.37
CA ILE A 204 -23.75 -14.44 -5.90
C ILE A 204 -24.88 -14.52 -6.95
N GLU A 205 -24.87 -15.54 -7.80
CA GLU A 205 -25.94 -15.78 -8.77
C GLU A 205 -27.27 -16.15 -8.09
N ALA A 206 -27.25 -17.01 -7.07
CA ALA A 206 -28.43 -17.38 -6.29
C ALA A 206 -29.08 -16.19 -5.57
N ASN A 207 -28.29 -15.17 -5.23
CA ASN A 207 -28.77 -13.92 -4.64
C ASN A 207 -29.42 -12.96 -5.65
N GLY A 208 -29.53 -13.35 -6.93
CA GLY A 208 -30.16 -12.58 -7.99
C GLY A 208 -29.22 -11.58 -8.69
N SER A 209 -27.92 -11.63 -8.42
CA SER A 209 -26.92 -10.83 -9.12
C SER A 209 -26.41 -11.53 -10.37
N LYS A 210 -25.90 -10.77 -11.36
CA LYS A 210 -25.28 -11.36 -12.56
C LYS A 210 -24.08 -12.22 -12.16
N ARG A 211 -24.04 -13.48 -12.62
CA ARG A 211 -22.95 -14.42 -12.35
C ARG A 211 -21.59 -13.79 -12.71
N PRO A 212 -20.68 -13.61 -11.75
CA PRO A 212 -19.35 -13.08 -12.01
C PRO A 212 -18.53 -14.04 -12.89
N THR A 213 -17.72 -13.49 -13.79
CA THR A 213 -16.80 -14.30 -14.60
C THR A 213 -15.59 -14.69 -13.76
N ILE A 214 -15.37 -15.99 -13.59
CA ILE A 214 -14.19 -16.52 -12.92
C ILE A 214 -12.99 -16.28 -13.84
N THR A 215 -12.13 -15.34 -13.46
CA THR A 215 -10.93 -14.96 -14.22
C THR A 215 -9.68 -15.53 -13.55
N LYS A 216 -8.53 -15.47 -14.25
CA LYS A 216 -7.24 -15.85 -13.65
C LYS A 216 -6.95 -15.11 -12.34
N ALA A 217 -7.36 -13.84 -12.23
CA ALA A 217 -7.22 -13.04 -11.02
C ALA A 217 -8.04 -13.60 -9.84
N TRP A 218 -9.18 -14.25 -10.09
CA TRP A 218 -9.95 -14.92 -9.04
C TRP A 218 -9.20 -16.12 -8.46
N HIS A 219 -8.66 -16.98 -9.33
CA HIS A 219 -7.85 -18.12 -8.91
C HIS A 219 -6.57 -17.67 -8.18
N ASP A 220 -5.91 -16.62 -8.67
CA ASP A 220 -4.69 -16.11 -8.04
C ASP A 220 -4.96 -15.55 -6.64
N GLU A 221 -6.06 -14.80 -6.42
CA GLU A 221 -6.42 -14.33 -5.07
C GLU A 221 -6.91 -15.45 -4.16
N ALA A 222 -7.64 -16.44 -4.68
CA ALA A 222 -8.03 -17.63 -3.91
C ALA A 222 -6.80 -18.47 -3.51
N ARG A 223 -5.81 -18.61 -4.40
CA ARG A 223 -4.52 -19.24 -4.07
C ARG A 223 -3.80 -18.48 -2.96
N ARG A 224 -3.75 -17.14 -3.04
CA ARG A 224 -3.16 -16.30 -1.98
C ARG A 224 -3.88 -16.46 -0.64
N LEU A 225 -5.21 -16.57 -0.66
CA LEU A 225 -6.00 -16.76 0.56
C LEU A 225 -5.67 -18.08 1.28
N LEU A 226 -5.40 -19.14 0.53
CA LEU A 226 -5.02 -20.45 1.09
C LEU A 226 -3.54 -20.51 1.47
N ASP A 227 -2.65 -20.06 0.57
CA ASP A 227 -1.21 -20.29 0.69
C ASP A 227 -0.47 -19.19 1.48
N LEU A 228 -0.84 -17.91 1.28
CA LEU A 228 -0.19 -16.79 1.96
C LEU A 228 -0.91 -16.40 3.25
N ASP A 229 -2.24 -16.37 3.21
CA ASP A 229 -3.05 -16.01 4.37
C ASP A 229 -3.34 -17.22 5.27
N GLU A 230 -2.85 -18.41 4.89
CA GLU A 230 -2.96 -19.67 5.65
C GLU A 230 -4.41 -19.96 6.10
N ARG A 231 -5.40 -19.63 5.25
CA ARG A 231 -6.81 -19.90 5.56
C ARG A 231 -7.19 -21.29 5.06
N GLU A 232 -7.90 -22.03 5.90
CA GLU A 232 -8.44 -23.34 5.54
C GLU A 232 -9.62 -23.21 4.56
N GLU A 233 -9.67 -24.07 3.53
CA GLU A 233 -10.75 -24.12 2.52
C GLU A 233 -12.15 -24.12 3.17
N ALA A 234 -12.38 -24.98 4.15
CA ALA A 234 -13.67 -25.09 4.82
C ALA A 234 -14.06 -23.80 5.58
N SER A 235 -13.08 -23.09 6.13
CA SER A 235 -13.31 -21.80 6.81
C SER A 235 -13.69 -20.71 5.82
N VAL A 236 -13.08 -20.71 4.62
CA VAL A 236 -13.41 -19.77 3.55
C VAL A 236 -14.82 -20.01 3.02
N ILE A 237 -15.21 -21.27 2.79
CA ILE A 237 -16.56 -21.64 2.34
C ILE A 237 -17.62 -21.17 3.35
N ARG A 238 -17.41 -21.40 4.65
CA ARG A 238 -18.30 -20.90 5.70
C ARG A 238 -18.42 -19.38 5.70
N ALA A 239 -17.30 -18.67 5.48
CA ALA A 239 -17.30 -17.22 5.39
C ALA A 239 -18.04 -16.71 4.14
N ILE A 240 -17.95 -17.42 3.01
CA ILE A 240 -18.73 -17.14 1.79
C ILE A 240 -20.22 -17.28 2.09
N ASP A 241 -20.63 -18.40 2.69
CA ASP A 241 -22.03 -18.67 3.02
C ASP A 241 -22.63 -17.61 3.93
N TRP A 242 -21.88 -17.22 4.97
CA TRP A 242 -22.31 -16.19 5.90
C TRP A 242 -22.39 -14.81 5.22
N CYS A 243 -21.34 -14.39 4.49
CA CYS A 243 -21.32 -13.06 3.89
C CYS A 243 -22.35 -12.88 2.77
N GLN A 244 -22.68 -13.94 2.04
CA GLN A 244 -23.70 -13.91 1.00
C GLN A 244 -25.12 -14.04 1.57
N GLY A 245 -25.29 -14.54 2.80
CA GLY A 245 -26.57 -14.55 3.51
C GLY A 245 -26.92 -13.22 4.19
N ASP A 246 -25.90 -12.43 4.55
CA ASP A 246 -26.11 -11.14 5.23
C ASP A 246 -26.45 -10.00 4.24
N PRO A 247 -27.53 -9.21 4.47
CA PRO A 247 -27.95 -8.13 3.57
C PRO A 247 -26.90 -7.04 3.35
N PHE A 248 -26.08 -6.74 4.36
CA PHE A 248 -25.04 -5.73 4.27
C PHE A 248 -23.83 -6.28 3.49
N TRP A 249 -23.34 -7.46 3.84
CA TRP A 249 -22.12 -8.01 3.25
C TRP A 249 -22.29 -8.52 1.82
N ARG A 250 -23.45 -9.08 1.45
CA ARG A 250 -23.67 -9.59 0.08
C ARG A 250 -23.55 -8.50 -0.99
N SER A 251 -23.93 -7.26 -0.65
CA SER A 251 -23.80 -6.11 -1.56
C SER A 251 -22.35 -5.63 -1.70
N ASN A 252 -21.52 -5.89 -0.68
CA ASN A 252 -20.14 -5.44 -0.60
C ASN A 252 -19.13 -6.48 -1.10
N VAL A 253 -19.48 -7.77 -1.12
CA VAL A 253 -18.58 -8.87 -1.50
C VAL A 253 -19.09 -9.53 -2.79
N LEU A 254 -18.74 -8.93 -3.93
CA LEU A 254 -19.16 -9.40 -5.26
C LEU A 254 -18.02 -10.05 -6.06
N SER A 255 -16.83 -10.19 -5.47
CA SER A 255 -15.68 -10.77 -6.16
C SER A 255 -14.69 -11.41 -5.19
N MET A 256 -13.90 -12.37 -5.69
CA MET A 256 -12.87 -13.05 -4.90
C MET A 256 -11.79 -12.10 -4.34
N PRO A 257 -11.28 -11.10 -5.10
CA PRO A 257 -10.38 -10.09 -4.54
C PRO A 257 -10.99 -9.29 -3.39
N THR A 258 -12.26 -8.91 -3.49
CA THR A 258 -12.96 -8.17 -2.42
C THR A 258 -13.15 -9.05 -1.19
N LEU A 259 -13.46 -10.34 -1.38
CA LEU A 259 -13.59 -11.31 -0.30
C LEU A 259 -12.29 -11.42 0.50
N ARG A 260 -11.14 -11.63 -0.16
CA ARG A 260 -9.84 -11.72 0.52
C ARG A 260 -9.51 -10.44 1.29
N LYS A 261 -9.69 -9.26 0.66
CA LYS A 261 -9.44 -7.96 1.30
C LYS A 261 -10.29 -7.73 2.55
N LYS A 262 -11.51 -8.28 2.60
CA LYS A 262 -12.48 -8.09 3.67
C LYS A 262 -12.61 -9.28 4.62
N TYR A 263 -11.83 -10.35 4.40
CA TYR A 263 -11.99 -11.62 5.10
C TYR A 263 -11.93 -11.49 6.62
N ASP A 264 -10.97 -10.73 7.16
CA ASP A 264 -10.87 -10.54 8.60
C ASP A 264 -12.03 -9.72 9.19
N GLN A 265 -12.55 -8.75 8.42
CA GLN A 265 -13.73 -7.98 8.82
C GLN A 265 -14.99 -8.86 8.82
N LEU A 266 -15.14 -9.73 7.81
CA LEU A 266 -16.21 -10.73 7.74
C LEU A 266 -16.14 -11.67 8.95
N ARG A 267 -14.96 -12.21 9.26
CA ARG A 267 -14.78 -13.14 10.38
C ARG A 267 -15.16 -12.51 11.72
N LEU A 268 -14.73 -11.27 11.98
CA LEU A 268 -15.06 -10.56 13.22
C LEU A 268 -16.55 -10.21 13.29
N ALA A 269 -17.18 -9.85 12.17
CA ALA A 269 -18.60 -9.59 12.12
C ALA A 269 -19.43 -10.87 12.36
N ALA A 270 -19.04 -11.99 11.74
CA ALA A 270 -19.67 -13.29 11.96
C ALA A 270 -19.54 -13.77 13.42
N GLN A 271 -18.38 -13.55 14.05
CA GLN A 271 -18.17 -13.87 15.47
C GLN A 271 -19.05 -13.05 16.41
N ARG A 272 -19.31 -11.76 16.08
CA ARG A 272 -20.24 -10.92 16.85
C ARG A 272 -21.67 -11.44 16.82
N GLU A 273 -22.10 -11.95 15.67
CA GLU A 273 -23.44 -12.52 15.50
C GLU A 273 -23.58 -13.90 16.16
N GLN A 274 -22.52 -14.73 16.10
CA GLN A 274 -22.45 -16.03 16.77
C GLN A 274 -22.28 -15.96 18.29
N THR A 275 -22.01 -14.77 18.84
CA THR A 275 -22.02 -14.52 20.29
C THR A 275 -23.30 -13.76 20.67
N PRO A 276 -24.50 -14.36 20.55
CA PRO A 276 -25.68 -13.72 21.10
C PRO A 276 -25.55 -13.78 22.64
N ALA A 277 -25.59 -12.61 23.27
CA ALA A 277 -25.84 -12.47 24.71
C ALA A 277 -24.73 -12.91 25.71
N ALA A 278 -23.49 -12.45 25.56
CA ALA A 278 -22.54 -12.43 26.68
C ALA A 278 -22.33 -11.04 27.32
N SER A 279 -22.83 -9.94 26.72
CA SER A 279 -22.61 -8.60 27.28
C SER A 279 -23.60 -7.51 26.84
N ALA A 280 -24.85 -7.84 26.51
CA ALA A 280 -25.86 -6.79 26.36
C ALA A 280 -26.15 -6.25 27.78
N ARG A 281 -25.56 -5.10 28.14
CA ARG A 281 -25.99 -4.36 29.33
C ARG A 281 -27.50 -4.09 29.16
N PRO A 282 -28.34 -4.41 30.16
CA PRO A 282 -29.77 -4.18 30.06
C PRO A 282 -30.00 -2.70 29.74
N THR A 283 -30.85 -2.45 28.74
CA THR A 283 -31.18 -1.10 28.31
C THR A 283 -31.91 -0.38 29.44
N THR A 284 -31.99 0.95 29.38
CA THR A 284 -32.76 1.72 30.36
C THR A 284 -34.23 1.28 30.39
N ASP A 285 -34.81 0.96 29.23
CA ASP A 285 -36.19 0.44 29.14
C ASP A 285 -36.33 -0.94 29.80
N ASP A 286 -35.35 -1.81 29.65
CA ASP A 286 -35.38 -3.13 30.31
C ASP A 286 -35.33 -3.00 31.83
N LYS A 287 -34.51 -2.08 32.35
CA LYS A 287 -34.44 -1.80 33.79
C LYS A 287 -35.72 -1.19 34.34
N VAL A 288 -36.36 -0.30 33.59
CA VAL A 288 -37.63 0.33 33.99
C VAL A 288 -38.75 -0.70 34.01
N ARG A 289 -38.81 -1.58 33.01
CA ARG A 289 -39.77 -2.69 32.97
C ARG A 289 -39.59 -3.64 34.15
N GLU A 290 -38.36 -4.04 34.44
CA GLU A 290 -38.04 -4.92 35.56
C GLU A 290 -38.37 -4.26 36.93
N ALA A 291 -38.16 -2.96 37.07
CA ALA A 291 -38.53 -2.20 38.27
C ALA A 291 -40.06 -2.12 38.46
N LEU A 292 -40.81 -1.90 37.38
CA LEU A 292 -42.28 -1.87 37.41
C LEU A 292 -42.88 -3.23 37.74
N ASP A 293 -42.30 -4.31 37.20
CA ASP A 293 -42.75 -5.67 37.50
C ASP A 293 -42.47 -6.04 38.97
N ARG A 294 -41.33 -5.62 39.53
CA ARG A 294 -41.06 -5.77 40.97
C ARG A 294 -42.03 -4.95 41.83
N ALA A 295 -42.34 -3.72 41.44
CA ALA A 295 -43.30 -2.89 42.17
C ALA A 295 -44.71 -3.51 42.18
N ARG A 296 -45.14 -4.08 41.05
CA ARG A 296 -46.42 -4.80 40.95
C ARG A 296 -46.45 -6.06 41.81
N ALA A 297 -45.35 -6.81 41.85
CA ALA A 297 -45.25 -8.00 42.69
C ALA A 297 -45.34 -7.66 44.20
N LEU A 298 -44.69 -6.58 44.63
CA LEU A 298 -44.78 -6.12 46.02
C LEU A 298 -46.18 -5.64 46.38
N ALA A 299 -46.83 -4.87 45.50
CA ALA A 299 -48.21 -4.43 45.72
C ALA A 299 -49.20 -5.62 45.82
N ALA A 300 -48.97 -6.69 45.07
CA ALA A 300 -49.80 -7.90 45.16
C ALA A 300 -49.62 -8.64 46.49
N LEU A 301 -48.40 -8.63 47.07
CA LEU A 301 -48.13 -9.19 48.39
C LEU A 301 -48.80 -8.37 49.49
N GLU A 302 -48.71 -7.04 49.43
CA GLU A 302 -49.35 -6.14 50.40
C GLU A 302 -50.89 -6.28 50.39
N GLN A 303 -51.50 -6.45 49.21
CA GLN A 303 -52.94 -6.69 49.10
C GLN A 303 -53.35 -8.05 49.68
N GLY A 304 -52.52 -9.09 49.52
CA GLY A 304 -52.75 -10.39 50.13
C GLY A 304 -52.64 -10.35 51.66
N GLU A 305 -51.70 -9.56 52.18
CA GLU A 305 -51.49 -9.39 53.63
C GLU A 305 -52.63 -8.60 54.28
N GLN A 306 -53.14 -7.55 53.61
CA GLN A 306 -54.32 -6.80 54.06
C GLN A 306 -55.60 -7.66 54.09
N GLN A 307 -55.81 -8.51 53.08
CA GLN A 307 -56.95 -9.44 53.05
C GLN A 307 -56.86 -10.53 54.13
N GLN A 308 -55.66 -10.95 54.53
CA GLN A 308 -55.48 -11.87 55.66
C GLN A 308 -55.77 -11.22 57.02
N ILE A 309 -55.47 -9.93 57.18
CA ILE A 309 -55.75 -9.19 58.42
C ILE A 309 -57.26 -8.91 58.55
N GLU A 310 -57.94 -8.53 57.47
CA GLU A 310 -59.40 -8.31 57.50
C GLU A 310 -60.22 -9.61 57.64
N GLY A 311 -59.70 -10.74 57.18
CA GLY A 311 -60.35 -12.05 57.38
C GLY A 311 -60.16 -12.69 58.76
N ALA A 312 -59.29 -12.11 59.59
CA ALA A 312 -58.97 -12.60 60.94
C ALA A 312 -59.57 -11.74 62.07
N ALA A 313 -60.26 -10.66 61.73
CA ALA A 313 -61.02 -9.79 62.65
C ALA A 313 -62.52 -10.17 62.63
#